data_AF-A0A7Y4KFT2-F1
#
_entry.id   AF-A0A7Y4KFT2-F1
#
_cell.length_a   1.000
_cell.length_b   1.000
_cell.length_c   1.000
_cell.angle_alpha   90.00
_cell.angle_beta   90.00
_cell.angle_gamma   90.00
#
_symmetry.space_group_name_H-M   'P 1'
#
loop_
_entity.id
_entity.type
_entity.pdbx_description
1 polymer ?
#
loop_
_entity_poly.entity_id
_entity_poly.type
_entity_poly.pdbx_seq_one_letter_code
_entity_poly.pdbx_strand_id
1 'polypeptide(L)'
;MRTRRDNGQSGADFADFTQDARNSTHKLMSRPVGNQMLTELNGRTQHVNPGATGTPQKPLTVADIYSGRNEAMPMSHRPRHDGTLQSLRPAYRYDGQASAGQASRINYNEKDPGQRFNSLGHESVHAWRAANGTQVSPLAVSKHSNADVFKRYPEHSAAMKDTVETRLQLREEFETVGLRPTPRMPNAPTENAIRAEHGLPARQDYSGFRPGANKNDANFENYDLGSDDRSRFQKFMGTPSPLGKIVGDLEK
;
A
#
# COMPACT_ATOMS: atom_id res chain seq x y z
N MET A 1 -11.25 12.73 -4.48
CA MET A 1 -11.69 11.33 -4.53
C MET A 1 -13.14 11.32 -4.99
N ARG A 2 -13.62 10.24 -5.61
CA ARG A 2 -15.01 10.16 -6.05
C ARG A 2 -15.52 8.73 -6.00
N THR A 3 -16.78 8.55 -5.61
CA THR A 3 -17.46 7.26 -5.77
C THR A 3 -17.76 7.00 -7.24
N ARG A 4 -17.56 5.76 -7.68
CA ARG A 4 -17.83 5.30 -9.03
C ARG A 4 -18.83 4.14 -8.95
N ARG A 5 -19.75 4.12 -9.92
CA ARG A 5 -20.75 3.07 -10.04
C ARG A 5 -20.15 1.91 -10.83
N ASP A 6 -20.28 0.70 -10.30
CA ASP A 6 -19.89 -0.52 -11.02
C ASP A 6 -20.94 -0.92 -12.06
N ASN A 7 -20.49 -1.65 -13.09
CA ASN A 7 -21.39 -2.22 -14.08
C ASN A 7 -22.35 -3.21 -13.40
N GLY A 8 -23.65 -3.06 -13.66
CA GLY A 8 -24.69 -3.91 -13.05
C GLY A 8 -25.12 -3.51 -11.63
N GLN A 9 -24.47 -2.53 -10.99
CA GLN A 9 -24.94 -1.99 -9.72
C GLN A 9 -26.25 -1.22 -9.93
N SER A 10 -27.29 -1.48 -9.14
CA SER A 10 -28.55 -0.74 -9.24
C SER A 10 -28.38 0.74 -8.83
N GLY A 11 -29.33 1.59 -9.22
CA GLY A 11 -29.30 3.01 -8.84
C GLY A 11 -29.43 3.22 -7.33
N ALA A 12 -30.28 2.42 -6.68
CA ALA A 12 -30.48 2.44 -5.23
C ALA A 12 -29.21 1.98 -4.48
N ASP A 13 -28.62 0.85 -4.89
CA ASP A 13 -27.38 0.36 -4.28
C ASP A 13 -26.24 1.36 -4.40
N PHE A 14 -26.13 2.04 -5.55
CA PHE A 14 -25.11 3.06 -5.75
C PHE A 14 -25.35 4.30 -4.88
N ALA A 15 -26.61 4.69 -4.67
CA ALA A 15 -26.97 5.81 -3.79
C ALA A 15 -26.61 5.51 -2.33
N ASP A 16 -26.99 4.33 -1.82
CA ASP A 16 -26.69 3.89 -0.45
C ASP A 16 -25.18 3.81 -0.21
N PHE A 17 -24.44 3.16 -1.12
CA PHE A 17 -22.99 3.11 -1.11
C PHE A 17 -22.37 4.53 -1.09
N THR A 18 -22.85 5.43 -1.96
CA THR A 18 -22.31 6.78 -2.05
C THR A 18 -22.58 7.58 -0.79
N GLN A 19 -23.76 7.43 -0.19
CA GLN A 19 -24.11 8.08 1.07
C GLN A 19 -23.19 7.60 2.20
N ASP A 20 -22.94 6.29 2.30
CA ASP A 20 -22.10 5.73 3.34
C ASP A 20 -20.63 6.13 3.17
N ALA A 21 -20.08 6.04 1.95
CA ALA A 21 -18.72 6.51 1.66
C ALA A 21 -18.55 8.00 1.96
N ARG A 22 -19.58 8.83 1.69
CA ARG A 22 -19.58 10.26 2.03
C ARG A 22 -19.57 10.48 3.54
N ASN A 23 -20.37 9.75 4.30
CA ASN A 23 -20.40 9.84 5.77
C ASN A 23 -19.04 9.47 6.37
N SER A 24 -18.43 8.38 5.90
CA SER A 24 -17.09 7.96 6.30
C SER A 24 -16.03 9.01 5.95
N THR A 25 -16.10 9.58 4.74
CA THR A 25 -15.20 10.67 4.31
C THR A 25 -15.37 11.91 5.18
N HIS A 26 -16.61 12.34 5.46
CA HIS A 26 -16.88 13.47 6.35
C HIS A 26 -16.34 13.23 7.76
N LYS A 27 -16.49 12.00 8.29
CA LYS A 27 -15.96 11.64 9.60
C LYS A 27 -14.43 11.71 9.62
N LEU A 28 -13.75 11.18 8.60
CA LEU A 28 -12.29 11.31 8.45
C LEU A 28 -11.86 12.79 8.39
N MET A 29 -12.55 13.61 7.61
CA MET A 29 -12.22 15.03 7.47
C MET A 29 -12.58 15.90 8.70
N SER A 30 -13.27 15.34 9.69
CA SER A 30 -13.70 16.09 10.89
C SER A 30 -12.57 16.34 11.90
N ARG A 31 -11.41 15.73 11.69
CA ARG A 31 -10.21 15.86 12.54
C ARG A 31 -8.96 16.17 11.70
N PRO A 32 -7.90 16.76 12.29
CA PRO A 32 -6.79 17.31 11.53
C PRO A 32 -6.03 16.33 10.63
N VAL A 33 -5.69 15.13 11.09
CA VAL A 33 -4.90 14.14 10.32
C VAL A 33 -5.69 13.67 9.11
N GLY A 34 -6.94 13.21 9.32
CA GLY A 34 -7.79 12.80 8.20
C GLY A 34 -8.12 13.94 7.24
N ASN A 35 -8.31 15.16 7.74
CA ASN A 35 -8.53 16.35 6.91
C ASN A 35 -7.31 16.69 6.03
N GLN A 36 -6.12 16.73 6.64
CA GLN A 36 -4.87 17.02 5.94
C GLN A 36 -4.59 15.95 4.88
N MET A 37 -4.66 14.66 5.26
CA MET A 37 -4.44 13.54 4.35
C MET A 37 -5.33 13.63 3.10
N LEU A 38 -6.64 13.81 3.29
CA LEU A 38 -7.59 13.83 2.17
C LEU A 38 -7.46 15.11 1.33
N THR A 39 -7.08 16.23 1.94
CA THR A 39 -6.79 17.49 1.23
C THR A 39 -5.55 17.36 0.36
N GLU A 40 -4.45 16.87 0.91
CA GLU A 40 -3.20 16.62 0.18
C GLU A 40 -3.41 15.62 -0.96
N LEU A 41 -4.10 14.52 -0.67
CA LEU A 41 -4.45 13.50 -1.67
C LEU A 41 -5.22 14.16 -2.83
N ASN A 42 -6.29 14.91 -2.54
CA ASN A 42 -7.02 15.64 -3.59
C ASN A 42 -6.14 16.61 -4.38
N GLY A 43 -5.24 17.34 -3.71
CA GLY A 43 -4.31 18.28 -4.33
C GLY A 43 -3.40 17.63 -5.37
N ARG A 44 -3.09 16.32 -5.23
CA ARG A 44 -2.26 15.57 -6.19
C ARG A 44 -3.00 15.12 -7.45
N THR A 45 -4.28 15.45 -7.64
CA THR A 45 -5.08 14.94 -8.78
C THR A 45 -4.43 15.20 -10.13
N GLN A 46 -3.92 16.41 -10.40
CA GLN A 46 -3.27 16.70 -11.69
C GLN A 46 -1.89 16.04 -11.81
N HIS A 47 -1.16 15.97 -10.69
CA HIS A 47 0.18 15.37 -10.65
C HIS A 47 0.16 13.89 -11.05
N VAL A 48 -0.83 13.13 -10.56
CA VAL A 48 -0.95 11.70 -10.86
C VAL A 48 -1.76 11.39 -12.14
N ASN A 49 -2.16 12.42 -12.88
CA ASN A 49 -2.84 12.29 -14.18
C ASN A 49 -2.19 13.23 -15.22
N PRO A 50 -0.87 13.10 -15.48
CA PRO A 50 -0.14 14.06 -16.31
C PRO A 50 -0.68 14.08 -17.75
N GLY A 51 -1.00 15.28 -18.25
CA GLY A 51 -1.50 15.48 -19.61
C GLY A 51 -2.91 14.97 -19.88
N ALA A 52 -3.59 14.41 -18.87
CA ALA A 52 -4.98 14.00 -18.99
C ALA A 52 -5.91 15.19 -18.73
N THR A 53 -7.08 15.19 -19.38
CA THR A 53 -8.15 16.15 -19.11
C THR A 53 -9.43 15.37 -18.79
N GLY A 54 -10.02 15.67 -17.63
CA GLY A 54 -11.29 15.08 -17.21
C GLY A 54 -12.47 15.70 -17.95
N THR A 55 -13.58 14.98 -18.01
CA THR A 55 -14.86 15.53 -18.48
C THR A 55 -15.80 15.79 -17.30
N PRO A 56 -16.88 16.57 -17.47
CA PRO A 56 -17.89 16.73 -16.41
C PRO A 56 -18.45 15.38 -15.90
N GLN A 57 -18.60 14.40 -16.79
CA GLN A 57 -19.11 13.06 -16.46
C GLN A 57 -18.02 12.16 -15.86
N LYS A 58 -16.77 12.33 -16.28
CA LYS A 58 -15.60 11.58 -15.81
C LYS A 58 -14.48 12.54 -15.42
N PRO A 59 -14.60 13.23 -14.29
CA PRO A 59 -13.54 14.12 -13.84
C PRO A 59 -12.32 13.29 -13.45
N LEU A 60 -11.13 13.91 -13.57
CA LEU A 60 -9.91 13.34 -13.01
C LEU A 60 -10.02 13.26 -11.50
N THR A 61 -9.49 12.17 -10.96
CA THR A 61 -9.44 11.94 -9.53
C THR A 61 -8.11 11.30 -9.20
N VAL A 62 -7.56 11.67 -8.05
CA VAL A 62 -6.45 10.96 -7.42
C VAL A 62 -6.83 9.56 -6.94
N ALA A 63 -8.09 9.36 -6.53
CA ALA A 63 -8.61 8.06 -6.12
C ALA A 63 -10.08 7.92 -6.48
N ASP A 64 -10.44 6.73 -6.96
CA ASP A 64 -11.82 6.32 -7.23
C ASP A 64 -12.22 5.27 -6.20
N ILE A 65 -13.41 5.45 -5.61
CA ILE A 65 -13.96 4.56 -4.61
C ILE A 65 -15.09 3.76 -5.27
N TYR A 66 -15.02 2.44 -5.17
CA TYR A 66 -16.02 1.50 -5.69
C TYR A 66 -16.65 0.75 -4.52
N SER A 67 -17.84 0.20 -4.73
CA SER A 67 -18.47 -0.64 -3.72
C SER A 67 -17.75 -1.97 -3.63
N GLY A 68 -17.46 -2.40 -2.41
CA GLY A 68 -16.78 -3.65 -2.11
C GLY A 68 -17.71 -4.84 -1.94
N ARG A 69 -19.04 -4.65 -1.95
CA ARG A 69 -20.02 -5.64 -1.46
C ARG A 69 -19.97 -7.03 -2.09
N ASN A 70 -19.43 -7.14 -3.31
CA ASN A 70 -19.38 -8.37 -4.10
C ASN A 70 -17.93 -8.71 -4.51
N GLU A 71 -16.94 -8.00 -3.96
CA GLU A 71 -15.54 -8.22 -4.24
C GLU A 71 -14.96 -9.28 -3.29
N ALA A 72 -14.01 -10.08 -3.76
CA ALA A 72 -13.30 -11.05 -2.90
C ALA A 72 -12.55 -10.36 -1.75
N MET A 73 -12.05 -9.14 -1.99
CA MET A 73 -11.47 -8.25 -0.98
C MET A 73 -12.32 -6.97 -0.89
N PRO A 74 -13.36 -6.97 -0.04
CA PRO A 74 -14.37 -5.92 -0.04
C PRO A 74 -13.86 -4.58 0.49
N MET A 75 -12.83 -4.57 1.34
CA MET A 75 -12.08 -3.35 1.69
C MET A 75 -10.65 -3.55 1.17
N SER A 76 -10.24 -2.74 0.19
CA SER A 76 -8.90 -2.85 -0.38
C SER A 76 -8.50 -1.63 -1.19
N HIS A 77 -7.20 -1.40 -1.28
CA HIS A 77 -6.56 -0.43 -2.15
C HIS A 77 -5.77 -1.13 -3.26
N ARG A 78 -5.69 -0.46 -4.40
CA ARG A 78 -4.70 -0.74 -5.45
C ARG A 78 -4.33 0.53 -6.22
N PRO A 79 -3.06 0.73 -6.60
CA PRO A 79 -2.73 1.71 -7.61
C PRO A 79 -3.44 1.37 -8.93
N ARG A 80 -3.92 2.39 -9.64
CA ARG A 80 -4.45 2.22 -11.00
C ARG A 80 -3.31 1.82 -11.93
N HIS A 81 -3.62 1.02 -12.93
CA HIS A 81 -2.66 0.57 -13.92
C HIS A 81 -3.38 0.26 -15.24
N ASP A 82 -2.63 0.20 -16.32
CA ASP A 82 -3.11 -0.12 -17.68
C ASP A 82 -3.09 -1.61 -18.01
N GLY A 83 -2.95 -2.47 -16.99
CA GLY A 83 -2.75 -3.91 -17.15
C GLY A 83 -1.28 -4.35 -17.17
N THR A 84 -0.32 -3.43 -17.26
CA THR A 84 1.11 -3.74 -17.20
C THR A 84 1.72 -3.54 -15.81
N LEU A 85 2.80 -4.27 -15.49
CA LEU A 85 3.57 -4.02 -14.26
C LEU A 85 4.32 -2.68 -14.31
N GLN A 86 4.70 -2.23 -15.52
CA GLN A 86 5.40 -0.97 -15.71
C GLN A 86 4.57 0.22 -15.23
N SER A 87 3.26 0.23 -15.51
CA SER A 87 2.38 1.31 -15.09
C SER A 87 2.09 1.34 -13.59
N LEU A 88 2.48 0.31 -12.83
CA LEU A 88 2.42 0.31 -11.37
C LEU A 88 3.65 0.97 -10.73
N ARG A 89 4.81 0.98 -11.40
CA ARG A 89 6.09 1.48 -10.86
C ARG A 89 6.01 2.89 -10.26
N PRO A 90 5.28 3.86 -10.83
CA PRO A 90 5.18 5.19 -10.26
C PRO A 90 4.64 5.21 -8.81
N ALA A 91 3.86 4.22 -8.38
CA ALA A 91 3.28 4.17 -7.04
C ALA A 91 4.30 3.90 -5.93
N TYR A 92 5.46 3.31 -6.27
CA TYR A 92 6.37 2.71 -5.30
C TYR A 92 7.66 3.50 -5.14
N ARG A 93 8.23 3.44 -3.95
CA ARG A 93 9.59 3.95 -3.71
C ARG A 93 10.64 2.96 -4.16
N TYR A 94 11.84 3.50 -4.43
CA TYR A 94 13.05 2.73 -4.69
C TYR A 94 14.20 3.36 -3.92
N ASP A 95 14.93 2.58 -3.13
CA ASP A 95 16.06 3.04 -2.32
C ASP A 95 15.71 4.24 -1.40
N GLY A 96 14.46 4.28 -0.92
CA GLY A 96 13.91 5.33 -0.05
C GLY A 96 13.51 6.61 -0.73
N GLN A 97 13.60 6.63 -2.05
CA GLN A 97 13.22 7.78 -2.85
C GLN A 97 11.81 7.57 -3.40
N ALA A 98 10.99 8.59 -3.23
CA ALA A 98 9.67 8.62 -3.82
C ALA A 98 9.75 8.63 -5.35
N SER A 99 8.87 7.85 -5.99
CA SER A 99 8.62 7.93 -7.44
C SER A 99 7.61 9.05 -7.76
N ALA A 100 7.16 9.13 -9.02
CA ALA A 100 6.19 10.14 -9.46
C ALA A 100 4.79 10.01 -8.82
N GLY A 101 4.46 8.86 -8.24
CA GLY A 101 3.15 8.57 -7.69
C GLY A 101 2.13 8.10 -8.72
N GLN A 102 1.05 7.51 -8.23
CA GLN A 102 0.01 6.91 -9.05
C GLN A 102 -1.38 7.10 -8.44
N ALA A 103 -2.37 7.35 -9.30
CA ALA A 103 -3.76 7.40 -8.88
C ALA A 103 -4.24 6.03 -8.37
N SER A 104 -5.26 6.00 -7.52
CA SER A 104 -5.69 4.79 -6.82
C SER A 104 -7.12 4.36 -7.13
N ARG A 105 -7.40 3.08 -6.91
CA ARG A 105 -8.74 2.52 -6.76
C ARG A 105 -8.87 1.96 -5.35
N ILE A 106 -9.97 2.28 -4.69
CA ILE A 106 -10.35 1.73 -3.40
C ILE A 106 -11.64 0.96 -3.60
N ASN A 107 -11.69 -0.30 -3.18
CA ASN A 107 -12.93 -1.00 -2.93
C ASN A 107 -13.31 -0.74 -1.46
N TYR A 108 -14.53 -0.28 -1.22
CA TYR A 108 -15.01 0.12 0.10
C TYR A 108 -16.12 -0.83 0.55
N ASN A 109 -15.90 -1.52 1.67
CA ASN A 109 -16.89 -2.41 2.26
C ASN A 109 -17.97 -1.63 3.02
N GLU A 110 -19.04 -1.23 2.34
CA GLU A 110 -20.14 -0.51 3.00
C GLU A 110 -21.00 -1.42 3.91
N LYS A 111 -20.78 -2.74 3.86
CA LYS A 111 -21.47 -3.73 4.72
C LYS A 111 -20.72 -4.05 6.01
N ASP A 112 -19.49 -3.55 6.17
CA ASP A 112 -18.70 -3.78 7.38
C ASP A 112 -19.42 -3.19 8.60
N PRO A 113 -19.71 -3.98 9.66
CA PRO A 113 -20.31 -3.47 10.90
C PRO A 113 -19.32 -2.64 11.75
N GLY A 114 -18.03 -2.67 11.41
CA GLY A 114 -16.97 -1.94 12.11
C GLY A 114 -16.98 -0.43 11.89
N GLN A 115 -15.92 0.23 12.37
CA GLN A 115 -15.69 1.66 12.17
C GLN A 115 -15.29 1.95 10.72
N ARG A 116 -16.27 1.98 9.81
CA ARG A 116 -16.04 2.09 8.36
C ARG A 116 -15.21 3.30 7.94
N PHE A 117 -15.32 4.41 8.66
CA PHE A 117 -14.47 5.58 8.42
C PHE A 117 -13.00 5.26 8.63
N ASN A 118 -12.66 4.45 9.64
CA ASN A 118 -11.29 4.05 9.92
C ASN A 118 -10.77 3.07 8.87
N SER A 119 -11.61 2.13 8.43
CA SER A 119 -11.29 1.22 7.31
C SER A 119 -11.05 1.99 6.01
N LEU A 120 -11.91 2.97 5.67
CA LEU A 120 -11.66 3.89 4.56
C LEU A 120 -10.39 4.74 4.78
N GLY A 121 -10.13 5.14 6.01
CA GLY A 121 -8.93 5.89 6.40
C GLY A 121 -7.66 5.11 6.11
N HIS A 122 -7.64 3.82 6.47
CA HIS A 122 -6.55 2.89 6.17
C HIS A 122 -6.29 2.81 4.65
N GLU A 123 -7.32 2.55 3.85
CA GLU A 123 -7.16 2.51 2.38
C GLU A 123 -6.79 3.89 1.78
N SER A 124 -7.21 4.97 2.43
CA SER A 124 -6.84 6.33 2.02
C SER A 124 -5.38 6.66 2.34
N VAL A 125 -4.80 6.06 3.40
CA VAL A 125 -3.35 6.15 3.66
C VAL A 125 -2.58 5.43 2.57
N HIS A 126 -2.99 4.22 2.15
CA HIS A 126 -2.38 3.58 0.98
C HIS A 126 -2.52 4.43 -0.28
N ALA A 127 -3.69 5.03 -0.52
CA ALA A 127 -3.88 5.93 -1.66
C ALA A 127 -2.99 7.18 -1.58
N TRP A 128 -2.79 7.75 -0.40
CA TRP A 128 -1.84 8.84 -0.18
C TRP A 128 -0.42 8.40 -0.47
N ARG A 129 0.00 7.24 0.02
CA ARG A 129 1.34 6.70 -0.22
C ARG A 129 1.58 6.44 -1.70
N ALA A 130 0.61 5.85 -2.39
CA ALA A 130 0.64 5.61 -3.83
C ALA A 130 0.72 6.92 -4.61
N ALA A 131 -0.11 7.92 -4.28
CA ALA A 131 -0.09 9.22 -4.94
C ALA A 131 1.22 9.98 -4.73
N ASN A 132 1.92 9.72 -3.62
CA ASN A 132 3.24 10.28 -3.32
C ASN A 132 4.40 9.40 -3.82
N GLY A 133 4.14 8.23 -4.43
CA GLY A 133 5.18 7.34 -4.93
C GLY A 133 6.01 6.68 -3.84
N THR A 134 5.41 6.46 -2.66
CA THR A 134 6.11 6.02 -1.43
C THR A 134 5.72 4.63 -0.95
N GLN A 135 4.83 3.92 -1.65
CA GLN A 135 4.48 2.55 -1.27
C GLN A 135 5.70 1.62 -1.35
N VAL A 136 5.72 0.59 -0.50
CA VAL A 136 6.72 -0.48 -0.62
C VAL A 136 6.49 -1.23 -1.92
N SER A 137 7.54 -1.39 -2.72
CA SER A 137 7.41 -2.03 -4.04
C SER A 137 7.22 -3.54 -3.90
N PRO A 138 6.20 -4.14 -4.54
CA PRO A 138 6.10 -5.58 -4.73
C PRO A 138 7.33 -6.12 -5.47
N LEU A 139 7.75 -7.34 -5.16
CA LEU A 139 8.90 -7.95 -5.83
C LEU A 139 8.67 -8.05 -7.33
N ALA A 140 7.45 -8.41 -7.73
CA ALA A 140 7.05 -8.59 -9.14
C ALA A 140 7.24 -7.34 -10.00
N VAL A 141 7.04 -6.14 -9.43
CA VAL A 141 7.13 -4.86 -10.14
C VAL A 141 8.58 -4.34 -10.19
N SER A 142 9.44 -4.84 -9.30
CA SER A 142 10.82 -4.41 -9.13
C SER A 142 11.81 -4.98 -10.17
N LYS A 143 13.00 -4.37 -10.23
CA LYS A 143 14.15 -4.89 -11.00
C LYS A 143 14.68 -6.23 -10.45
N HIS A 144 14.27 -6.62 -9.24
CA HIS A 144 14.77 -7.82 -8.56
C HIS A 144 13.91 -9.06 -8.79
N SER A 145 12.78 -8.96 -9.49
CA SER A 145 11.86 -10.09 -9.76
C SER A 145 12.54 -11.31 -10.40
N ASN A 146 13.67 -11.10 -11.08
CA ASN A 146 14.49 -12.14 -11.72
C ASN A 146 15.95 -12.15 -11.23
N ALA A 147 16.21 -11.71 -10.00
CA ALA A 147 17.55 -11.71 -9.40
C ALA A 147 18.16 -13.12 -9.35
N ASP A 148 19.47 -13.23 -9.50
CA ASP A 148 20.17 -14.52 -9.63
C ASP A 148 20.08 -15.39 -8.38
N VAL A 149 19.88 -14.80 -7.20
CA VAL A 149 19.62 -15.54 -5.95
C VAL A 149 18.42 -16.50 -6.08
N PHE A 150 17.40 -16.13 -6.86
CA PHE A 150 16.22 -16.98 -7.10
C PHE A 150 16.47 -18.11 -8.10
N LYS A 151 17.60 -18.10 -8.81
CA LYS A 151 17.94 -19.12 -9.83
C LYS A 151 18.89 -20.19 -9.28
N ARG A 152 19.57 -19.91 -8.17
CA ARG A 152 20.58 -20.80 -7.57
C ARG A 152 20.00 -22.11 -7.06
N TYR A 153 18.80 -22.05 -6.49
CA TYR A 153 18.06 -23.19 -5.95
C TYR A 153 16.66 -23.21 -6.57
N PRO A 154 16.51 -23.74 -7.80
CA PRO A 154 15.24 -23.71 -8.53
C PRO A 154 14.06 -24.29 -7.74
N GLU A 155 14.30 -25.35 -6.96
CA GLU A 155 13.33 -26.00 -6.09
C GLU A 155 12.80 -25.11 -4.95
N HIS A 156 13.53 -24.05 -4.59
CA HIS A 156 13.16 -23.10 -3.56
C HIS A 156 12.77 -21.72 -4.12
N SER A 157 12.92 -21.50 -5.43
CA SER A 157 12.71 -20.20 -6.07
C SER A 157 11.35 -19.59 -5.77
N ALA A 158 10.27 -20.37 -5.93
CA ALA A 158 8.91 -19.91 -5.67
C ALA A 158 8.72 -19.52 -4.19
N ALA A 159 9.11 -20.39 -3.27
CA ALA A 159 8.97 -20.14 -1.83
C ALA A 159 9.81 -18.94 -1.35
N MET A 160 11.00 -18.73 -1.93
CA MET A 160 11.82 -17.55 -1.65
C MET A 160 11.14 -16.27 -2.14
N LYS A 161 10.60 -16.26 -3.36
CA LYS A 161 9.87 -15.11 -3.90
C LYS A 161 8.62 -14.80 -3.07
N ASP A 162 7.85 -15.81 -2.71
CA ASP A 162 6.64 -15.64 -1.89
C ASP A 162 6.96 -15.10 -0.49
N THR A 163 8.08 -15.53 0.11
CA THR A 163 8.55 -15.03 1.41
C THR A 163 8.94 -13.56 1.33
N VAL A 164 9.66 -13.17 0.27
CA VAL A 164 10.02 -11.76 0.01
C VAL A 164 8.78 -10.91 -0.25
N GLU A 165 7.87 -11.39 -1.08
CA GLU A 165 6.61 -10.70 -1.41
C GLU A 165 5.76 -10.48 -0.16
N THR A 166 5.56 -11.52 0.65
CA THR A 166 4.84 -11.43 1.94
C THR A 166 5.47 -10.41 2.87
N ARG A 167 6.81 -10.37 2.91
CA ARG A 167 7.54 -9.39 3.73
C ARG A 167 7.26 -7.95 3.27
N LEU A 168 7.34 -7.70 1.96
CA LEU A 168 7.12 -6.39 1.36
C LEU A 168 5.68 -5.92 1.57
N GLN A 169 4.71 -6.81 1.44
CA GLN A 169 3.30 -6.53 1.74
C GLN A 169 3.10 -6.17 3.22
N LEU A 170 3.62 -6.98 4.14
CA LEU A 170 3.57 -6.68 5.58
C LEU A 170 4.26 -5.36 5.91
N ARG A 171 5.36 -5.02 5.22
CA ARG A 171 6.05 -3.76 5.40
C ARG A 171 5.18 -2.57 5.00
N GLU A 172 4.49 -2.65 3.85
CA GLU A 172 3.54 -1.62 3.43
C GLU A 172 2.43 -1.44 4.47
N GLU A 173 1.87 -2.54 4.96
CA GLU A 173 0.82 -2.53 5.99
C GLU A 173 1.30 -1.95 7.33
N PHE A 174 2.49 -2.32 7.78
CA PHE A 174 3.07 -1.77 9.00
C PHE A 174 3.29 -0.27 8.92
N GLU A 175 3.66 0.24 7.74
CA GLU A 175 3.81 1.69 7.54
C GLU A 175 2.45 2.39 7.43
N THR A 176 1.47 1.77 6.78
CA THR A 176 0.09 2.29 6.72
C THR A 176 -0.55 2.35 8.10
N VAL A 177 -0.43 1.29 8.90
CA VAL A 177 -0.95 1.27 10.27
C VAL A 177 -0.21 2.25 11.16
N GLY A 178 1.08 2.50 10.91
CA GLY A 178 1.95 3.32 11.76
C GLY A 178 2.73 2.52 12.81
N LEU A 179 2.96 1.23 12.56
CA LEU A 179 3.88 0.37 13.32
C LEU A 179 5.34 0.56 12.87
N ARG A 180 5.55 1.09 11.67
CA ARG A 180 6.84 1.52 11.13
C ARG A 180 6.69 2.91 10.51
N PRO A 181 7.70 3.77 10.58
CA PRO A 181 7.66 5.07 9.89
C PRO A 181 7.82 4.88 8.38
N THR A 182 7.19 5.77 7.62
CA THR A 182 7.48 5.92 6.18
C THR A 182 8.87 6.54 6.03
N PRO A 183 9.81 5.91 5.31
CA PRO A 183 11.15 6.44 5.12
C PRO A 183 11.12 7.87 4.57
N ARG A 184 11.91 8.75 5.21
CA ARG A 184 12.10 10.17 4.81
C ARG A 184 10.83 11.03 4.79
N MET A 185 9.73 10.52 5.34
CA MET A 185 8.43 11.21 5.43
C MET A 185 7.91 11.14 6.88
N PRO A 186 8.53 11.86 7.84
CA PRO A 186 8.20 11.74 9.27
C PRO A 186 6.77 12.13 9.63
N ASN A 187 6.12 12.95 8.79
CA ASN A 187 4.74 13.42 8.98
C ASN A 187 3.72 12.68 8.10
N ALA A 188 4.08 11.52 7.54
CA ALA A 188 3.15 10.73 6.74
C ALA A 188 1.91 10.34 7.57
N PRO A 189 0.70 10.40 6.99
CA PRO A 189 -0.51 9.95 7.68
C PRO A 189 -0.46 8.44 7.92
N THR A 190 -1.06 7.99 9.02
CA THR A 190 -1.16 6.57 9.37
C THR A 190 -2.53 6.26 9.95
N GLU A 191 -2.95 5.00 9.92
CA GLU A 191 -4.17 4.54 10.58
C GLU A 191 -4.11 4.89 12.07
N ASN A 192 -3.00 4.63 12.77
CA ASN A 192 -2.88 4.94 14.19
C ASN A 192 -2.98 6.44 14.50
N ALA A 193 -2.51 7.32 13.62
CA ALA A 193 -2.71 8.77 13.77
C ALA A 193 -4.19 9.16 13.65
N ILE A 194 -4.90 8.58 12.67
CA ILE A 194 -6.36 8.75 12.51
C ILE A 194 -7.11 8.19 13.73
N ARG A 195 -6.73 7.01 14.22
CA ARG A 195 -7.32 6.39 15.40
C ARG A 195 -7.17 7.29 16.63
N ALA A 196 -5.98 7.84 16.85
CA ALA A 196 -5.68 8.68 18.00
C ALA A 196 -6.57 9.94 18.06
N GLU A 197 -6.74 10.67 16.96
CA GLU A 197 -7.59 11.88 16.92
C GLU A 197 -9.09 11.59 17.06
N HIS A 198 -9.48 10.32 16.86
CA HIS A 198 -10.85 9.84 17.02
C HIS A 198 -11.07 9.08 18.35
N GLY A 199 -10.08 9.02 19.24
CA GLY A 199 -10.19 8.34 20.53
C GLY A 199 -10.28 6.81 20.41
N LEU A 200 -9.80 6.25 19.30
CA LEU A 200 -9.71 4.80 19.09
C LEU A 200 -8.33 4.29 19.59
N PRO A 201 -8.26 3.09 20.18
CA PRO A 201 -7.00 2.52 20.64
C PRO A 201 -6.07 2.24 19.45
N ALA A 202 -4.79 2.54 19.57
CA ALA A 202 -3.81 2.25 18.51
C ALA A 202 -3.69 0.73 18.28
N ARG A 203 -3.62 0.32 17.00
CA ARG A 203 -3.27 -1.05 16.64
C ARG A 203 -1.82 -1.30 16.98
N GLN A 204 -1.55 -2.52 17.49
CA GLN A 204 -0.21 -2.98 17.86
C GLN A 204 0.32 -4.04 16.88
N ASP A 205 -0.52 -4.46 15.95
CA ASP A 205 -0.25 -5.47 14.92
C ASP A 205 -1.16 -5.21 13.71
N TYR A 206 -0.83 -5.85 12.59
CA TYR A 206 -1.70 -5.96 11.44
C TYR A 206 -2.09 -7.43 11.26
N SER A 207 -3.37 -7.76 11.51
CA SER A 207 -3.89 -9.14 11.41
C SER A 207 -3.09 -10.16 12.23
N GLY A 208 -2.61 -9.78 13.42
CA GLY A 208 -1.77 -10.60 14.29
C GLY A 208 -0.27 -10.55 13.96
N PHE A 209 0.13 -9.90 12.88
CA PHE A 209 1.54 -9.74 12.50
C PHE A 209 2.15 -8.49 13.14
N ARG A 210 3.31 -8.67 13.78
CA ARG A 210 4.12 -7.59 14.33
C ARG A 210 5.44 -7.44 13.58
N PRO A 211 5.99 -6.22 13.47
CA PRO A 211 7.32 -6.05 12.91
C PRO A 211 8.37 -6.81 13.72
N GLY A 212 9.15 -7.68 13.08
CA GLY A 212 10.25 -8.42 13.71
C GLY A 212 9.82 -9.59 14.60
N ALA A 213 8.54 -9.96 14.59
CA ALA A 213 8.00 -11.05 15.39
C ALA A 213 6.87 -11.77 14.65
N ASN A 214 7.19 -12.34 13.48
CA ASN A 214 6.26 -13.17 12.72
C ASN A 214 6.96 -14.33 12.00
N LYS A 215 6.18 -15.36 11.61
CA LYS A 215 6.69 -16.56 10.93
C LYS A 215 7.40 -16.25 9.61
N ASN A 216 7.00 -15.19 8.91
CA ASN A 216 7.63 -14.80 7.65
C ASN A 216 9.05 -14.27 7.87
N ASP A 217 9.33 -13.58 8.99
CA ASP A 217 10.67 -13.13 9.35
C ASP A 217 11.62 -14.33 9.54
N ALA A 218 11.16 -15.40 10.22
CA ALA A 218 11.95 -16.63 10.40
C ALA A 218 12.19 -17.37 9.06
N ASN A 219 11.17 -17.44 8.19
CA ASN A 219 11.33 -18.00 6.85
C ASN A 219 12.33 -17.19 6.02
N PHE A 220 12.24 -15.86 6.09
CA PHE A 220 13.15 -14.97 5.39
C PHE A 220 14.59 -15.18 5.86
N GLU A 221 14.82 -15.24 7.17
CA GLU A 221 16.15 -15.49 7.75
C GLU A 221 16.71 -16.84 7.28
N ASN A 222 15.91 -17.90 7.30
CA ASN A 222 16.32 -19.22 6.82
C ASN A 222 16.72 -19.20 5.33
N TYR A 223 15.92 -18.57 4.47
CA TYR A 223 16.24 -18.44 3.05
C TYR A 223 17.42 -17.51 2.80
N ASP A 224 17.57 -16.44 3.58
CA ASP A 224 18.69 -15.52 3.47
C ASP A 224 20.00 -16.24 3.81
N LEU A 225 20.05 -16.95 4.95
CA LEU A 225 21.21 -17.75 5.35
C LEU A 225 21.50 -18.89 4.37
N GLY A 226 20.48 -19.60 3.91
CA GLY A 226 20.62 -20.73 2.99
C GLY A 226 21.01 -20.33 1.56
N SER A 227 20.72 -19.10 1.15
CA SER A 227 21.06 -18.58 -0.19
C SER A 227 22.24 -17.61 -0.23
N ASP A 228 22.82 -17.29 0.93
CA ASP A 228 23.95 -16.37 1.09
C ASP A 228 25.26 -16.92 0.49
N ASP A 229 25.71 -16.31 -0.61
CA ASP A 229 26.97 -16.62 -1.31
C ASP A 229 28.11 -15.65 -1.00
N ARG A 230 27.93 -14.74 -0.04
CA ARG A 230 29.00 -13.79 0.30
C ARG A 230 30.25 -14.50 0.76
N SER A 231 31.41 -14.03 0.31
CA SER A 231 32.71 -14.43 0.84
C SER A 231 32.87 -14.00 2.30
N ARG A 232 33.82 -14.60 3.03
CA ARG A 232 34.12 -14.20 4.41
C ARG A 232 34.49 -12.72 4.52
N PHE A 233 35.21 -12.19 3.54
CA PHE A 233 35.56 -10.77 3.49
C PHE A 233 34.32 -9.88 3.29
N GLN A 234 33.40 -10.26 2.39
CA GLN A 234 32.13 -9.55 2.20
C GLN A 234 31.28 -9.55 3.48
N LYS A 235 31.20 -10.68 4.17
CA LYS A 235 30.52 -10.78 5.47
C LYS A 235 31.19 -9.89 6.53
N PHE A 236 32.52 -9.90 6.59
CA PHE A 236 33.29 -9.03 7.48
C PHE A 236 33.07 -7.53 7.21
N MET A 237 32.99 -7.14 5.93
CA MET A 237 32.71 -5.77 5.51
C MET A 237 31.25 -5.35 5.70
N GLY A 238 30.38 -6.22 6.21
CA GLY A 238 28.97 -5.92 6.44
C GLY A 238 28.15 -5.72 5.15
N THR A 239 28.63 -6.20 4.00
CA THR A 239 27.87 -6.10 2.75
C THR A 239 26.56 -6.88 2.90
N PRO A 240 25.39 -6.36 2.51
CA PRO A 240 24.13 -7.10 2.59
C PRO A 240 24.18 -8.42 1.83
N SER A 241 23.51 -9.45 2.33
CA SER A 241 23.24 -10.69 1.59
C SER A 241 22.43 -10.40 0.32
N PRO A 242 22.36 -11.33 -0.65
CA PRO A 242 21.57 -11.11 -1.86
C PRO A 242 20.09 -10.80 -1.59
N LEU A 243 19.42 -11.56 -0.71
CA LEU A 243 18.03 -11.25 -0.32
C LEU A 243 17.97 -9.99 0.54
N GLY A 244 18.91 -9.80 1.47
CA GLY A 244 19.01 -8.59 2.27
C GLY A 244 19.18 -7.31 1.43
N LYS A 245 19.90 -7.38 0.31
CA LYS A 245 20.03 -6.29 -0.67
C LYS A 245 18.70 -6.01 -1.37
N ILE A 246 18.01 -7.05 -1.87
CA ILE A 246 16.70 -6.90 -2.52
C ILE A 246 15.72 -6.20 -1.58
N VAL A 247 15.60 -6.69 -0.36
CA VAL A 247 14.71 -6.09 0.64
C VAL A 247 15.17 -4.68 1.01
N GLY A 248 16.48 -4.45 1.14
CA GLY A 248 17.04 -3.14 1.40
C GLY A 248 16.67 -2.11 0.32
N ASP A 249 16.76 -2.48 -0.95
CA ASP A 249 16.48 -1.62 -2.10
C ASP A 249 14.96 -1.32 -2.23
N LEU A 250 14.08 -2.21 -1.74
CA LEU A 250 12.62 -2.08 -1.87
C LEU A 250 11.91 -1.55 -0.61
N GLU A 251 12.47 -1.77 0.58
CA GLU A 251 11.89 -1.30 1.85
C GLU A 251 12.43 0.05 2.31
N LYS A 252 13.69 0.38 2.00
CA LYS A 252 14.26 1.65 2.45
C LYS A 252 13.66 2.81 1.72
#